data_AF-A0A969N4H6-F1
#
_entry.id   AF-A0A969N4H6-F1
#
_cell.length_a   1.000
_cell.length_b   1.000
_cell.length_c   1.000
_cell.angle_alpha   90.00
_cell.angle_beta   90.00
_cell.angle_gamma   90.00
#
_symmetry.space_group_name_H-M   'P 1'
#
loop_
_entity.id
_entity.type
_entity.pdbx_description
1 polymer ?
#
loop_
_entity_poly.entity_id
_entity_poly.type
_entity_poly.pdbx_seq_one_letter_code
_entity_poly.pdbx_strand_id
1 'polypeptide(L)'
;MNTADLLVRCLENEGVEYVFGLPGEENLHVLQALKNSSIQFITTRHEQGAAFMADVYGRLTGKAGVCLSTLGPGATNLMTGVADANLDRAPLVAITGQVGTDRMHIESHQYLDLVAMFAPVTKWNAQIVRPSNTAEIVRKAFKIAQSEKPGAVHIDLPENIAAMPVLGHPLKIDGREKVYASFQSIERAAEAISKAVNPIILVGNGAIRGRASEALRQFATVLNIPVANTFMGKGVVPYTDRLALWSVGLQQRDHISCGFDNTDLVIAVGYDLIEYSPKRWNPNGETPIIHIDQTPAEVDSSYIPLAEVVGDISDSLGEILGRTKRQTQTEPYAIHLRNDILADYEEHAKDDGFPIKPQKLIYDLRQVMGDEDIVISDVGAHKMWMARHYHGNSPNTCIISNGFAAMGIAIPGAIAAKLVHPDRKVVAVTGDGGFMMNSQELETALRIGTPFVTIIFNDGGYGLIEWKQFNQFGESSFVHFTNPDFVKLAESMGLKGYRVESTLDFVPTLKAALAQTVPAVIDCPIDYRENLRFSQKAGDLTCTI
;
A
#
# COMPACT_ATOMS: atom_id res chain seq x y z
N MET A 1 -0.06 0.34 39.51
CA MET A 1 -0.53 0.34 38.12
C MET A 1 -0.99 -1.06 37.79
N ASN A 2 -1.98 -1.20 36.91
CA ASN A 2 -2.42 -2.49 36.40
C ASN A 2 -1.68 -2.85 35.09
N THR A 3 -1.96 -4.02 34.54
CA THR A 3 -1.35 -4.49 33.29
C THR A 3 -1.66 -3.58 32.11
N ALA A 4 -2.87 -3.03 32.03
CA ALA A 4 -3.27 -2.09 30.98
C ALA A 4 -2.46 -0.77 31.03
N ASP A 5 -2.21 -0.23 32.22
CA ASP A 5 -1.32 0.93 32.41
C ASP A 5 0.10 0.62 31.89
N LEU A 6 0.61 -0.59 32.17
CA LEU A 6 1.92 -1.01 31.67
C LEU A 6 1.93 -1.17 30.15
N LEU A 7 0.88 -1.75 29.56
CA LEU A 7 0.72 -1.85 28.11
C LEU A 7 0.80 -0.46 27.48
N VAL A 8 0.00 0.50 27.94
CA VAL A 8 -0.03 1.87 27.40
C VAL A 8 1.33 2.56 27.56
N ARG A 9 2.00 2.44 28.71
CA ARG A 9 3.37 2.97 28.88
C ARG A 9 4.37 2.34 27.93
N CYS A 10 4.20 1.06 27.58
CA CYS A 10 5.03 0.42 26.56
C CYS A 10 4.75 1.00 25.18
N LEU A 11 3.48 1.23 24.81
CA LEU A 11 3.11 1.89 23.56
C LEU A 11 3.68 3.32 23.47
N GLU A 12 3.62 4.10 24.55
CA GLU A 12 4.24 5.42 24.63
C GLU A 12 5.75 5.35 24.39
N ASN A 13 6.43 4.39 25.02
CA ASN A 13 7.85 4.17 24.84
C ASN A 13 8.21 3.79 23.40
N GLU A 14 7.36 3.01 22.71
CA GLU A 14 7.46 2.69 21.27
C GLU A 14 7.19 3.89 20.35
N GLY A 15 6.81 5.05 20.91
CA GLY A 15 6.53 6.26 20.16
C GLY A 15 5.22 6.20 19.40
N VAL A 16 4.24 5.44 19.90
CA VAL A 16 2.88 5.42 19.36
C VAL A 16 2.24 6.79 19.57
N GLU A 17 1.73 7.37 18.49
CA GLU A 17 1.05 8.68 18.51
C GLU A 17 -0.47 8.50 18.49
N TYR A 18 -0.95 7.51 17.73
CA TYR A 18 -2.37 7.21 17.52
C TYR A 18 -2.67 5.74 17.77
N VAL A 19 -3.81 5.47 18.39
CA VAL A 19 -4.46 4.15 18.41
C VAL A 19 -5.80 4.29 17.71
N PHE A 20 -5.97 3.61 16.59
CA PHE A 20 -7.24 3.59 15.84
C PHE A 20 -8.09 2.44 16.36
N GLY A 21 -9.36 2.66 16.67
CA GLY A 21 -10.15 1.52 17.15
C GLY A 21 -11.58 1.81 17.55
N LEU A 22 -12.25 0.74 17.93
CA LEU A 22 -13.62 0.79 18.46
C LEU A 22 -13.61 0.26 19.91
N PRO A 23 -14.15 1.03 20.87
CA PRO A 23 -14.13 0.64 22.29
C PRO A 23 -15.10 -0.52 22.56
N GLY A 24 -14.74 -1.40 23.50
CA GLY A 24 -15.59 -2.49 23.99
C GLY A 24 -15.31 -2.85 25.44
N GLU A 25 -16.16 -3.70 26.02
CA GLU A 25 -16.15 -4.03 27.46
C GLU A 25 -14.81 -4.65 27.90
N GLU A 26 -14.28 -5.57 27.12
CA GLU A 26 -13.08 -6.35 27.44
C GLU A 26 -11.80 -5.50 27.35
N ASN A 27 -11.90 -4.28 26.78
CA ASN A 27 -10.81 -3.31 26.67
C ASN A 27 -10.95 -2.13 27.63
N LEU A 28 -11.93 -2.10 28.53
CA LEU A 28 -12.19 -0.94 29.40
C LEU A 28 -10.97 -0.47 30.18
N HIS A 29 -10.14 -1.40 30.67
CA HIS A 29 -8.91 -1.07 31.39
C HIS A 29 -7.87 -0.38 30.48
N VAL A 30 -7.77 -0.81 29.20
CA VAL A 30 -6.87 -0.19 28.22
C VAL A 30 -7.35 1.22 27.86
N LEU A 31 -8.65 1.39 27.62
CA LEU A 31 -9.25 2.69 27.34
C LEU A 31 -9.10 3.66 28.51
N GLN A 32 -9.26 3.17 29.75
CA GLN A 32 -9.04 3.96 30.96
C GLN A 32 -7.58 4.37 31.13
N ALA A 33 -6.62 3.51 30.77
CA ALA A 33 -5.20 3.85 30.79
C ALA A 33 -4.84 4.89 29.72
N LEU A 34 -5.39 4.76 28.50
CA LEU A 34 -5.19 5.71 27.40
C LEU A 34 -5.66 7.13 27.72
N LYS A 35 -6.70 7.29 28.57
CA LYS A 35 -7.21 8.59 28.99
C LYS A 35 -6.13 9.52 29.59
N ASN A 36 -5.12 8.94 30.25
CA ASN A 36 -4.04 9.70 30.89
C ASN A 36 -2.72 9.66 30.08
N SER A 37 -2.76 9.15 28.85
CA SER A 37 -1.62 9.00 27.97
C SER A 37 -1.47 10.19 27.02
N SER A 38 -0.28 10.35 26.43
CA SER A 38 -0.10 11.23 25.25
C SER A 38 -0.67 10.64 23.96
N ILE A 39 -0.96 9.34 23.93
CA ILE A 39 -1.53 8.65 22.77
C ILE A 39 -2.95 9.14 22.51
N GLN A 40 -3.24 9.51 21.27
CA GLN A 40 -4.58 9.87 20.87
C GLN A 40 -5.36 8.64 20.42
N PHE A 41 -6.47 8.34 21.10
CA PHE A 41 -7.39 7.30 20.66
C PHE A 41 -8.34 7.86 19.59
N ILE A 42 -8.22 7.36 18.36
CA ILE A 42 -9.07 7.71 17.24
C ILE A 42 -10.20 6.68 17.16
N THR A 43 -11.35 7.02 17.76
CA THR A 43 -12.54 6.19 17.66
C THR A 43 -12.98 6.09 16.20
N THR A 44 -13.10 4.89 15.65
CA THR A 44 -13.61 4.64 14.30
C THR A 44 -15.07 4.20 14.32
N ARG A 45 -15.69 4.09 13.15
CA ARG A 45 -17.06 3.58 12.96
C ARG A 45 -17.09 2.09 12.65
N HIS A 46 -15.97 1.53 12.20
CA HIS A 46 -15.78 0.11 12.01
C HIS A 46 -14.31 -0.28 12.27
N GLU A 47 -14.05 -1.49 12.78
CA GLU A 47 -12.70 -1.95 13.07
C GLU A 47 -11.87 -2.13 11.80
N GLN A 48 -12.49 -2.53 10.68
CA GLN A 48 -11.80 -2.58 9.39
C GLN A 48 -11.18 -1.21 9.02
N GLY A 49 -11.91 -0.11 9.24
CA GLY A 49 -11.39 1.24 9.06
C GLY A 49 -10.21 1.54 9.97
N ALA A 50 -10.24 1.09 11.23
CA ALA A 50 -9.12 1.23 12.16
C ALA A 50 -7.87 0.48 11.70
N ALA A 51 -8.03 -0.75 11.22
CA ALA A 51 -6.91 -1.53 10.69
C ALA A 51 -6.30 -0.89 9.43
N PHE A 52 -7.12 -0.36 8.52
CA PHE A 52 -6.64 0.35 7.33
C PHE A 52 -5.96 1.70 7.64
N MET A 53 -6.43 2.44 8.66
CA MET A 53 -5.73 3.63 9.14
C MET A 53 -4.33 3.26 9.69
N ALA A 54 -4.25 2.22 10.51
CA ALA A 54 -2.99 1.72 11.06
C ALA A 54 -2.04 1.22 9.95
N ASP A 55 -2.56 0.53 8.95
CA ASP A 55 -1.80 0.08 7.77
C ASP A 55 -1.15 1.26 7.05
N VAL A 56 -1.95 2.22 6.59
CA VAL A 56 -1.43 3.37 5.82
C VAL A 56 -0.51 4.26 6.67
N TYR A 57 -0.80 4.44 7.96
CA TYR A 57 0.13 5.08 8.89
C TYR A 57 1.48 4.36 8.91
N GLY A 58 1.47 3.02 8.95
CA GLY A 58 2.66 2.19 8.91
C GLY A 58 3.46 2.35 7.62
N ARG A 59 2.80 2.37 6.46
CA ARG A 59 3.45 2.57 5.15
C ARG A 59 4.12 3.94 5.04
N LEU A 60 3.44 4.99 5.50
CA LEU A 60 3.93 6.36 5.38
C LEU A 60 5.09 6.68 6.33
N THR A 61 5.05 6.12 7.55
CA THR A 61 6.00 6.49 8.62
C THR A 61 7.13 5.48 8.79
N GLY A 62 6.94 4.22 8.39
CA GLY A 62 7.81 3.09 8.73
C GLY A 62 7.73 2.68 10.21
N LYS A 63 6.94 3.37 11.04
CA LYS A 63 6.63 2.99 12.42
C LYS A 63 5.36 2.14 12.44
N ALA A 64 5.24 1.21 13.39
CA ALA A 64 4.03 0.39 13.44
C ALA A 64 2.78 1.22 13.77
N GLY A 65 1.78 1.20 12.89
CA GLY A 65 0.45 1.71 13.21
C GLY A 65 -0.25 0.78 14.20
N VAL A 66 -1.04 1.32 15.13
CA VAL A 66 -1.72 0.53 16.16
C VAL A 66 -3.22 0.57 15.95
N CYS A 67 -3.84 -0.60 15.79
CA CYS A 67 -5.29 -0.75 15.79
C CYS A 67 -5.77 -1.54 17.01
N LEU A 68 -6.95 -1.22 17.51
CA LEU A 68 -7.54 -1.80 18.71
C LEU A 68 -9.01 -2.17 18.51
N SER A 69 -9.39 -3.36 18.94
CA SER A 69 -10.79 -3.77 19.02
C SER A 69 -11.05 -4.71 20.19
N THR A 70 -12.32 -4.88 20.56
CA THR A 70 -12.70 -5.92 21.54
C THR A 70 -12.57 -7.33 20.94
N LEU A 71 -12.95 -8.35 21.70
CA LEU A 71 -12.98 -9.75 21.26
C LEU A 71 -14.03 -10.04 20.18
N GLY A 72 -14.11 -11.31 19.77
CA GLY A 72 -15.19 -11.82 18.92
C GLY A 72 -15.39 -10.99 17.65
N PRO A 73 -16.58 -10.37 17.44
CA PRO A 73 -16.86 -9.62 16.22
C PRO A 73 -15.87 -8.47 15.97
N GLY A 74 -15.43 -7.77 17.03
CA GLY A 74 -14.47 -6.67 16.89
C GLY A 74 -13.11 -7.17 16.41
N ALA A 75 -12.65 -8.29 16.96
CA ALA A 75 -11.41 -8.93 16.53
C ALA A 75 -11.52 -9.44 15.08
N THR A 76 -12.62 -10.11 14.72
CA THR A 76 -12.82 -10.61 13.35
C THR A 76 -12.95 -9.49 12.32
N ASN A 77 -13.51 -8.34 12.69
CA ASN A 77 -13.62 -7.18 11.82
C ASN A 77 -12.25 -6.49 11.54
N LEU A 78 -11.26 -6.63 12.44
CA LEU A 78 -9.89 -6.17 12.18
C LEU A 78 -9.17 -7.03 11.13
N MET A 79 -9.49 -8.32 11.04
CA MET A 79 -8.66 -9.32 10.36
C MET A 79 -8.36 -8.96 8.91
N THR A 80 -9.32 -8.43 8.16
CA THR A 80 -9.12 -8.04 6.75
C THR A 80 -8.05 -6.96 6.59
N GLY A 81 -8.09 -5.90 7.41
CA GLY A 81 -7.08 -4.83 7.34
C GLY A 81 -5.73 -5.27 7.90
N VAL A 82 -5.72 -6.18 8.89
CA VAL A 82 -4.48 -6.79 9.41
C VAL A 82 -3.82 -7.67 8.35
N ALA A 83 -4.61 -8.45 7.61
CA ALA A 83 -4.13 -9.25 6.49
C ALA A 83 -3.57 -8.37 5.36
N ASP A 84 -4.25 -7.26 5.02
CA ASP A 84 -3.77 -6.29 4.04
C ASP A 84 -2.40 -5.74 4.44
N ALA A 85 -2.27 -5.21 5.66
CA ALA A 85 -1.01 -4.69 6.18
C ALA A 85 0.12 -5.73 6.13
N ASN A 86 -0.17 -6.99 6.47
CA ASN A 86 0.84 -8.05 6.49
C ASN A 86 1.35 -8.42 5.08
N LEU A 87 0.45 -8.50 4.10
CA LEU A 87 0.80 -8.86 2.72
C LEU A 87 1.42 -7.69 1.96
N ASP A 88 1.00 -6.46 2.26
CA ASP A 88 1.54 -5.24 1.65
C ASP A 88 2.78 -4.68 2.37
N ARG A 89 3.25 -5.41 3.39
CA ARG A 89 4.47 -5.11 4.14
C ARG A 89 4.42 -3.80 4.92
N ALA A 90 3.26 -3.49 5.49
CA ALA A 90 3.08 -2.37 6.40
C ALA A 90 3.28 -2.82 7.86
N PRO A 91 4.12 -2.12 8.64
CA PRO A 91 4.26 -2.41 10.05
C PRO A 91 2.96 -2.06 10.80
N LEU A 92 2.37 -3.04 11.49
CA LEU A 92 1.12 -2.87 12.21
C LEU A 92 1.13 -3.71 13.50
N VAL A 93 0.58 -3.17 14.58
CA VAL A 93 0.28 -3.91 15.83
C VAL A 93 -1.23 -3.87 16.07
N ALA A 94 -1.87 -5.02 15.93
CA ALA A 94 -3.28 -5.20 16.30
C ALA A 94 -3.38 -5.60 17.77
N ILE A 95 -4.24 -4.94 18.54
CA ILE A 95 -4.51 -5.26 19.93
C ILE A 95 -5.97 -5.66 20.08
N THR A 96 -6.24 -6.87 20.57
CA THR A 96 -7.60 -7.32 20.86
C THR A 96 -7.82 -7.51 22.35
N GLY A 97 -9.02 -7.14 22.80
CA GLY A 97 -9.53 -7.60 24.08
C GLY A 97 -9.91 -9.07 24.02
N GLN A 98 -10.03 -9.70 25.19
CA GLN A 98 -10.49 -11.08 25.31
C GLN A 98 -11.24 -11.30 26.63
N VAL A 99 -12.13 -12.31 26.66
CA VAL A 99 -12.77 -12.75 27.91
C VAL A 99 -11.74 -13.09 28.99
N GLY A 100 -12.13 -12.97 30.25
CA GLY A 100 -11.32 -13.44 31.37
C GLY A 100 -10.85 -14.90 31.21
N THR A 101 -9.60 -15.17 31.59
CA THR A 101 -8.97 -16.51 31.47
C THR A 101 -9.71 -17.62 32.22
N ASP A 102 -10.51 -17.28 33.23
CA ASP A 102 -11.40 -18.18 33.95
C ASP A 102 -12.57 -18.70 33.11
N ARG A 103 -12.92 -18.01 32.02
CA ARG A 103 -14.06 -18.34 31.14
C ARG A 103 -13.67 -18.95 29.79
N MET A 104 -12.38 -19.04 29.47
CA MET A 104 -11.92 -19.53 28.16
C MET A 104 -12.12 -21.03 27.92
N HIS A 105 -12.30 -21.82 28.97
CA HIS A 105 -12.45 -23.28 28.88
C HIS A 105 -13.89 -23.75 28.62
N ILE A 106 -14.85 -22.82 28.63
CA ILE A 106 -16.28 -23.08 28.42
C ILE A 106 -16.79 -22.31 27.21
N GLU A 107 -18.01 -22.63 26.77
CA GLU A 107 -18.75 -21.79 25.84
C GLU A 107 -19.05 -20.43 26.50
N SER A 108 -18.22 -19.44 26.17
CA SER A 108 -18.34 -18.07 26.69
C SER A 108 -18.78 -17.12 25.59
N HIS A 109 -19.52 -16.08 25.98
CA HIS A 109 -19.99 -15.04 25.06
C HIS A 109 -18.80 -14.44 24.29
N GLN A 110 -18.88 -14.45 22.96
CA GLN A 110 -17.89 -13.91 22.02
C GLN A 110 -16.47 -14.50 22.08
N TYR A 111 -16.23 -15.56 22.87
CA TYR A 111 -14.93 -16.20 22.94
C TYR A 111 -14.61 -16.93 21.63
N LEU A 112 -13.43 -16.65 21.09
CA LEU A 112 -12.80 -17.36 19.99
C LEU A 112 -11.31 -17.46 20.29
N ASP A 113 -10.64 -18.48 19.75
CA ASP A 113 -9.17 -18.57 19.79
C ASP A 113 -8.57 -17.56 18.81
N LEU A 114 -8.47 -16.30 19.26
CA LEU A 114 -7.98 -15.19 18.45
C LEU A 114 -6.52 -15.38 18.05
N VAL A 115 -5.69 -16.01 18.89
CA VAL A 115 -4.29 -16.29 18.54
C VAL A 115 -4.22 -17.25 17.36
N ALA A 116 -5.01 -18.33 17.36
CA ALA A 116 -5.09 -19.24 16.21
C ALA A 116 -5.66 -18.56 14.96
N MET A 117 -6.69 -17.71 15.12
CA MET A 117 -7.32 -17.02 13.99
C MET A 117 -6.42 -15.98 13.32
N PHE A 118 -5.59 -15.26 14.10
CA PHE A 118 -4.69 -14.23 13.56
C PHE A 118 -3.35 -14.78 13.06
N ALA A 119 -3.01 -16.04 13.39
CA ALA A 119 -1.75 -16.67 12.99
C ALA A 119 -1.47 -16.62 11.46
N PRO A 120 -2.43 -16.90 10.55
CA PRO A 120 -2.17 -16.86 9.11
C PRO A 120 -2.05 -15.44 8.52
N VAL A 121 -2.48 -14.41 9.26
CA VAL A 121 -2.53 -13.02 8.78
C VAL A 121 -1.56 -12.09 9.52
N THR A 122 -0.64 -12.65 10.32
CA THR A 122 0.37 -11.90 11.07
C THR A 122 1.74 -12.58 11.00
N LYS A 123 2.82 -11.81 11.17
CA LYS A 123 4.17 -12.33 11.33
C LYS A 123 4.38 -13.02 12.67
N TRP A 124 3.67 -12.53 13.68
CA TRP A 124 3.76 -13.01 15.06
C TRP A 124 2.54 -12.58 15.84
N ASN A 125 2.09 -13.42 16.76
CA ASN A 125 1.05 -13.08 17.69
C ASN A 125 1.27 -13.71 19.07
N ALA A 126 0.63 -13.16 20.09
CA ALA A 126 0.65 -13.71 21.44
C ALA A 126 -0.51 -13.20 22.30
N GLN A 127 -0.98 -14.05 23.21
CA GLN A 127 -1.85 -13.65 24.32
C GLN A 127 -1.03 -13.30 25.56
N ILE A 128 -1.36 -12.18 26.21
CA ILE A 128 -0.78 -11.81 27.51
C ILE A 128 -1.52 -12.59 28.60
N VAL A 129 -0.93 -13.72 29.03
CA VAL A 129 -1.47 -14.55 30.12
C VAL A 129 -0.84 -14.26 31.48
N ARG A 130 0.27 -13.51 31.52
CA ARG A 130 0.98 -13.13 32.73
C ARG A 130 1.34 -11.64 32.70
N PRO A 131 0.88 -10.83 33.67
CA PRO A 131 1.14 -9.37 33.70
C PRO A 131 2.62 -8.96 33.55
N SER A 132 3.55 -9.71 34.15
CA SER A 132 4.99 -9.38 34.10
C SER A 132 5.59 -9.44 32.69
N ASN A 133 4.95 -10.15 31.75
CA ASN A 133 5.49 -10.36 30.41
C ASN A 133 5.06 -9.26 29.43
N THR A 134 4.18 -8.33 29.83
CA THR A 134 3.63 -7.30 28.95
C THR A 134 4.72 -6.49 28.25
N ALA A 135 5.74 -6.03 28.97
CA ALA A 135 6.81 -5.22 28.39
C ALA A 135 7.64 -5.99 27.34
N GLU A 136 7.89 -7.29 27.56
CA GLU A 136 8.59 -8.17 26.63
C GLU A 136 7.77 -8.43 25.37
N ILE A 137 6.48 -8.72 25.54
CA ILE A 137 5.53 -8.98 24.44
C ILE A 137 5.40 -7.75 23.55
N VAL A 138 5.22 -6.56 24.14
CA VAL A 138 5.10 -5.32 23.38
C VAL A 138 6.40 -5.01 22.64
N ARG A 139 7.56 -5.04 23.31
CA ARG A 139 8.84 -4.78 22.65
C ARG A 139 9.10 -5.75 21.49
N LYS A 140 8.78 -7.03 21.68
CA LYS A 140 8.91 -8.06 20.62
C LYS A 140 7.95 -7.80 19.47
N ALA A 141 6.68 -7.47 19.75
CA ALA A 141 5.68 -7.13 18.74
C ALA A 141 6.18 -6.02 17.82
N PHE A 142 6.56 -4.88 18.40
CA PHE A 142 7.03 -3.72 17.63
C PHE A 142 8.33 -4.01 16.88
N LYS A 143 9.26 -4.76 17.49
CA LYS A 143 10.48 -5.19 16.80
C LYS A 143 10.18 -6.07 15.59
N ILE A 144 9.27 -7.04 15.69
CA ILE A 144 8.93 -7.94 14.58
C ILE A 144 8.12 -7.21 13.50
N ALA A 145 7.12 -6.43 13.88
CA ALA A 145 6.24 -5.71 12.96
C ALA A 145 7.04 -4.79 12.03
N GLN A 146 8.05 -4.12 12.56
CA GLN A 146 8.88 -3.18 11.81
C GLN A 146 10.03 -3.85 11.04
N SER A 147 10.42 -5.10 11.36
CA SER A 147 11.61 -5.74 10.78
C SER A 147 11.37 -6.15 9.34
N GLU A 148 12.34 -5.98 8.45
CA GLU A 148 12.16 -6.38 7.05
C GLU A 148 11.94 -7.90 6.89
N LYS A 149 10.98 -8.32 6.07
CA LYS A 149 9.91 -7.49 5.47
C LYS A 149 8.87 -7.10 6.55
N PRO A 150 8.48 -5.82 6.73
CA PRO A 150 7.54 -5.43 7.78
C PRO A 150 6.20 -6.09 7.57
N GLY A 151 5.36 -6.07 8.59
CA GLY A 151 4.03 -6.66 8.52
C GLY A 151 3.30 -6.56 9.83
N ALA A 152 2.12 -7.18 9.89
CA ALA A 152 1.26 -7.11 11.05
C ALA A 152 1.69 -8.10 12.14
N VAL A 153 1.49 -7.69 13.40
CA VAL A 153 1.55 -8.57 14.58
C VAL A 153 0.29 -8.38 15.41
N HIS A 154 -0.01 -9.33 16.28
CA HIS A 154 -1.22 -9.30 17.10
C HIS A 154 -0.93 -9.58 18.58
N ILE A 155 -1.54 -8.78 19.46
CA ILE A 155 -1.49 -8.93 20.91
C ILE A 155 -2.92 -9.12 21.40
N ASP A 156 -3.19 -10.26 22.03
CA ASP A 156 -4.46 -10.54 22.69
C ASP A 156 -4.35 -10.29 24.20
N LEU A 157 -5.23 -9.47 24.77
CA LEU A 157 -5.21 -9.12 26.20
C LEU A 157 -6.55 -9.47 26.87
N PRO A 158 -6.58 -10.54 27.68
CA PRO A 158 -7.75 -10.88 28.50
C PRO A 158 -8.07 -9.78 29.51
N GLU A 159 -9.34 -9.43 29.67
CA GLU A 159 -9.80 -8.33 30.52
C GLU A 159 -9.36 -8.47 31.99
N ASN A 160 -9.34 -9.71 32.50
CA ASN A 160 -8.97 -9.98 33.89
C ASN A 160 -7.47 -9.83 34.08
N ILE A 161 -6.66 -10.17 33.08
CA ILE A 161 -5.22 -9.91 33.06
C ILE A 161 -4.96 -8.41 32.91
N ALA A 162 -5.70 -7.69 32.07
CA ALA A 162 -5.61 -6.24 31.92
C ALA A 162 -5.78 -5.50 33.27
N ALA A 163 -6.69 -6.00 34.12
CA ALA A 163 -7.00 -5.46 35.43
C ALA A 163 -5.97 -5.80 36.53
N MET A 164 -5.18 -6.88 36.36
CA MET A 164 -4.26 -7.35 37.40
C MET A 164 -3.17 -6.33 37.74
N PRO A 165 -2.74 -6.26 39.02
CA PRO A 165 -1.61 -5.42 39.42
C PRO A 165 -0.31 -5.95 38.83
N VAL A 166 0.57 -5.04 38.42
CA VAL A 166 1.89 -5.38 37.89
C VAL A 166 2.96 -4.41 38.36
N LEU A 167 4.16 -4.93 38.59
CA LEU A 167 5.40 -4.17 38.71
C LEU A 167 6.21 -4.43 37.44
N GLY A 168 6.59 -3.36 36.73
CA GLY A 168 7.32 -3.45 35.48
C GLY A 168 7.62 -2.07 34.93
N HIS A 169 8.41 -1.99 33.87
CA HIS A 169 8.66 -0.78 33.13
C HIS A 169 8.84 -1.13 31.64
N PRO A 170 8.58 -0.19 30.72
CA PRO A 170 8.87 -0.40 29.31
C PRO A 170 10.32 -0.81 29.09
N LEU A 171 10.54 -1.75 28.17
CA LEU A 171 11.90 -2.15 27.80
C LEU A 171 12.56 -1.09 26.92
N LYS A 172 13.89 -0.98 27.03
CA LYS A 172 14.67 -0.10 26.15
C LYS A 172 14.50 -0.54 24.71
N ILE A 173 14.29 0.44 23.83
CA ILE A 173 14.31 0.24 22.38
C ILE A 173 15.76 0.17 21.92
N ASP A 174 16.09 -0.92 21.24
CA ASP A 174 17.35 -1.11 20.55
C ASP A 174 17.30 -0.46 19.16
N GLY A 175 18.39 0.22 18.78
CA GLY A 175 18.58 0.65 17.40
C GLY A 175 18.82 -0.57 16.51
N ARG A 176 18.40 -0.48 15.24
CA ARG A 176 18.77 -1.48 14.25
C ARG A 176 20.09 -1.11 13.60
N GLU A 177 21.06 -1.99 13.72
CA GLU A 177 22.28 -1.88 12.91
C GLU A 177 21.99 -2.18 11.46
N LYS A 178 22.75 -1.53 10.59
CA LYS A 178 22.71 -1.73 9.15
C LYS A 178 23.35 -3.08 8.80
N VAL A 179 22.68 -3.87 7.98
CA VAL A 179 23.25 -5.12 7.44
C VAL A 179 23.88 -4.80 6.09
N TYR A 180 25.14 -5.20 5.90
CA TYR A 180 25.87 -4.98 4.65
C TYR A 180 25.94 -6.26 3.84
N ALA A 181 25.78 -6.14 2.52
CA ALA A 181 25.88 -7.27 1.62
C ALA A 181 27.33 -7.79 1.53
N SER A 182 27.46 -9.09 1.22
CA SER A 182 28.77 -9.71 1.06
C SER A 182 29.52 -9.11 -0.13
N PHE A 183 30.84 -8.93 0.02
CA PHE A 183 31.70 -8.43 -1.06
C PHE A 183 31.59 -9.31 -2.32
N GLN A 184 31.51 -10.64 -2.16
CA GLN A 184 31.38 -11.58 -3.28
C GLN A 184 30.07 -11.39 -4.06
N SER A 185 28.95 -11.16 -3.36
CA SER A 185 27.66 -10.87 -3.99
C SER A 185 27.71 -9.56 -4.78
N ILE A 186 28.32 -8.52 -4.19
CA ILE A 186 28.48 -7.20 -4.82
C ILE A 186 29.31 -7.30 -6.10
N GLU A 187 30.48 -7.96 -6.05
CA GLU A 187 31.33 -8.15 -7.22
C GLU A 187 30.62 -8.93 -8.32
N ARG A 188 29.94 -10.03 -7.97
CA ARG A 188 29.18 -10.84 -8.94
C ARG A 188 28.07 -10.04 -9.62
N ALA A 189 27.37 -9.19 -8.86
CA ALA A 189 26.36 -8.29 -9.42
C ALA A 189 27.00 -7.25 -10.35
N ALA A 190 28.07 -6.57 -9.91
CA ALA A 190 28.77 -5.57 -10.71
C ALA A 190 29.33 -6.14 -12.02
N GLU A 191 29.88 -7.35 -12.00
CA GLU A 191 30.37 -8.06 -13.19
C GLU A 191 29.25 -8.37 -14.19
N ALA A 192 28.10 -8.87 -13.71
CA ALA A 192 26.96 -9.17 -14.55
C ALA A 192 26.38 -7.89 -15.20
N ILE A 193 26.23 -6.81 -14.42
CA ILE A 193 25.73 -5.52 -14.90
C ILE A 193 26.69 -4.90 -15.92
N SER A 194 28.00 -5.03 -15.71
CA SER A 194 29.01 -4.51 -16.64
C SER A 194 28.95 -5.17 -18.02
N LYS A 195 28.49 -6.43 -18.08
CA LYS A 195 28.40 -7.23 -19.32
C LYS A 195 27.04 -7.09 -20.03
N ALA A 196 26.02 -6.59 -19.35
CA ALA A 196 24.66 -6.49 -19.88
C ALA A 196 24.53 -5.40 -20.95
N VAL A 197 23.89 -5.75 -22.06
CA VAL A 197 23.61 -4.87 -23.19
C VAL A 197 22.27 -4.17 -22.99
N ASN A 198 21.21 -4.92 -22.65
CA ASN A 198 19.84 -4.45 -22.48
C ASN A 198 19.31 -4.67 -21.04
N PRO A 199 20.00 -4.20 -19.98
CA PRO A 199 19.51 -4.36 -18.62
C PRO A 199 18.26 -3.52 -18.36
N ILE A 200 17.38 -4.01 -17.49
CA ILE A 200 16.24 -3.27 -16.93
C ILE A 200 16.26 -3.38 -15.41
N ILE A 201 15.98 -2.27 -14.73
CA ILE A 201 15.70 -2.26 -13.30
C ILE A 201 14.21 -2.52 -13.08
N LEU A 202 13.89 -3.55 -12.28
CA LEU A 202 12.56 -3.77 -11.74
C LEU A 202 12.57 -3.39 -10.26
N VAL A 203 11.84 -2.34 -9.89
CA VAL A 203 11.83 -1.82 -8.52
C VAL A 203 10.48 -2.02 -7.84
N GLY A 204 10.52 -2.57 -6.62
CA GLY A 204 9.34 -2.77 -5.77
C GLY A 204 9.26 -1.84 -4.57
N ASN A 205 8.29 -2.08 -3.70
CA ASN A 205 8.04 -1.27 -2.50
C ASN A 205 9.21 -1.32 -1.49
N GLY A 206 10.04 -2.37 -1.52
CA GLY A 206 11.22 -2.49 -0.65
C GLY A 206 12.22 -1.36 -0.82
N ALA A 207 12.34 -0.78 -2.03
CA ALA A 207 13.21 0.37 -2.26
C ALA A 207 12.70 1.64 -1.56
N ILE A 208 11.38 1.82 -1.47
CA ILE A 208 10.75 2.93 -0.75
C ILE A 208 10.92 2.76 0.76
N ARG A 209 10.59 1.58 1.30
CA ARG A 209 10.77 1.27 2.74
C ARG A 209 12.23 1.37 3.17
N GLY A 210 13.15 0.92 2.31
CA GLY A 210 14.59 1.04 2.49
C GLY A 210 15.15 2.46 2.28
N ARG A 211 14.31 3.43 1.92
CA ARG A 211 14.70 4.83 1.62
C ARG A 211 15.82 4.93 0.57
N ALA A 212 15.75 4.07 -0.45
CA ALA A 212 16.79 3.90 -1.47
C ALA A 212 16.53 4.65 -2.77
N SER A 213 15.51 5.51 -2.82
CA SER A 213 15.10 6.23 -4.04
C SER A 213 16.21 7.07 -4.65
N GLU A 214 16.98 7.81 -3.83
CA GLU A 214 18.08 8.64 -4.34
C GLU A 214 19.26 7.79 -4.85
N ALA A 215 19.66 6.78 -4.09
CA ALA A 215 20.70 5.85 -4.49
C ALA A 215 20.33 5.11 -5.79
N LEU A 216 19.06 4.68 -5.92
CA LEU A 216 18.55 4.04 -7.13
C LEU A 216 18.54 5.00 -8.32
N ARG A 217 18.12 6.25 -8.12
CA ARG A 217 18.13 7.27 -9.17
C ARG A 217 19.55 7.51 -9.67
N GLN A 218 20.50 7.73 -8.76
CA GLN A 218 21.91 7.88 -9.12
C GLN A 218 22.43 6.65 -9.86
N PHE A 219 22.12 5.45 -9.37
CA PHE A 219 22.50 4.18 -9.98
C PHE A 219 21.98 4.06 -11.43
N ALA A 220 20.68 4.28 -11.63
CA ALA A 220 20.04 4.24 -12.94
C ALA A 220 20.59 5.31 -13.90
N THR A 221 20.77 6.55 -13.42
CA THR A 221 21.29 7.65 -14.23
C THR A 221 22.73 7.41 -14.67
N VAL A 222 23.63 7.07 -13.74
CA VAL A 222 25.06 6.88 -14.05
C VAL A 222 25.27 5.69 -14.98
N LEU A 223 24.52 4.60 -14.76
CA LEU A 223 24.62 3.42 -15.61
C LEU A 223 23.75 3.50 -16.86
N ASN A 224 22.92 4.53 -17.03
CA ASN A 224 21.95 4.67 -18.13
C ASN A 224 21.06 3.43 -18.29
N ILE A 225 20.42 2.99 -17.20
CA ILE A 225 19.55 1.80 -17.16
C ILE A 225 18.10 2.23 -16.92
N PRO A 226 17.14 1.82 -17.77
CA PRO A 226 15.73 2.14 -17.60
C PRO A 226 15.12 1.42 -16.39
N VAL A 227 14.12 2.07 -15.78
CA VAL A 227 13.50 1.65 -14.52
C VAL A 227 12.00 1.44 -14.72
N ALA A 228 11.53 0.23 -14.45
CA ALA A 228 10.12 -0.10 -14.32
C ALA A 228 9.79 -0.37 -12.84
N ASN A 229 8.72 0.22 -12.34
CA ASN A 229 8.26 0.05 -10.96
C ASN A 229 7.04 -0.89 -10.89
N THR A 230 6.89 -1.63 -9.80
CA THR A 230 5.62 -2.26 -9.45
C THR A 230 4.57 -1.20 -9.09
N PHE A 231 3.33 -1.61 -8.78
CA PHE A 231 2.31 -0.66 -8.35
C PHE A 231 2.66 0.07 -7.06
N MET A 232 3.27 -0.62 -6.10
CA MET A 232 3.65 -0.04 -4.81
C MET A 232 5.04 0.61 -4.84
N GLY A 233 5.86 0.36 -5.86
CA GLY A 233 7.15 1.03 -6.09
C GLY A 233 7.05 2.42 -6.75
N LYS A 234 5.84 2.98 -6.91
CA LYS A 234 5.63 4.27 -7.58
C LYS A 234 6.34 5.42 -6.87
N GLY A 235 6.89 6.35 -7.66
CA GLY A 235 7.55 7.55 -7.16
C GLY A 235 8.99 7.34 -6.69
N VAL A 236 9.52 6.12 -6.73
CA VAL A 236 10.94 5.85 -6.45
C VAL A 236 11.86 6.56 -7.44
N VAL A 237 11.45 6.65 -8.70
CA VAL A 237 12.03 7.51 -9.74
C VAL A 237 10.94 8.50 -10.16
N PRO A 238 11.26 9.79 -10.34
CA PRO A 238 10.30 10.78 -10.82
C PRO A 238 9.70 10.35 -12.14
N TYR A 239 8.37 10.43 -12.28
CA TYR A 239 7.72 9.97 -13.50
C TYR A 239 8.09 10.77 -14.76
N THR A 240 8.68 11.95 -14.60
CA THR A 240 9.20 12.80 -15.69
C THR A 240 10.61 12.40 -16.13
N ASP A 241 11.28 11.50 -15.41
CA ASP A 241 12.61 11.03 -15.78
C ASP A 241 12.56 10.28 -17.13
N ARG A 242 13.61 10.46 -17.94
CA ARG A 242 13.75 9.79 -19.24
C ARG A 242 13.91 8.27 -19.11
N LEU A 243 14.41 7.80 -17.96
CA LEU A 243 14.61 6.38 -17.68
C LEU A 243 13.39 5.72 -17.04
N ALA A 244 12.36 6.49 -16.65
CA ALA A 244 11.17 5.93 -16.03
C ALA A 244 10.24 5.31 -17.10
N LEU A 245 10.16 3.97 -17.11
CA LEU A 245 9.19 3.23 -17.91
C LEU A 245 7.80 3.19 -17.27
N TRP A 246 7.72 3.58 -15.99
CA TRP A 246 6.53 3.48 -15.15
C TRP A 246 6.16 2.04 -14.79
N SER A 247 4.88 1.69 -14.81
CA SER A 247 4.35 0.65 -13.92
C SER A 247 4.10 -0.67 -14.62
N VAL A 248 4.70 -1.74 -14.10
CA VAL A 248 4.37 -3.13 -14.46
C VAL A 248 3.41 -3.74 -13.46
N GLY A 249 2.73 -4.83 -13.87
CA GLY A 249 1.81 -5.56 -13.01
C GLY A 249 0.36 -5.62 -13.51
N LEU A 250 0.06 -5.03 -14.67
CA LEU A 250 -1.29 -4.94 -15.22
C LEU A 250 -1.92 -6.28 -15.63
N GLN A 251 -1.12 -7.36 -15.65
CA GLN A 251 -1.52 -8.70 -16.12
C GLN A 251 -1.97 -8.75 -17.59
N GLN A 252 -1.74 -7.68 -18.33
CA GLN A 252 -1.93 -7.53 -19.77
C GLN A 252 -0.64 -6.97 -20.37
N ARG A 253 -0.41 -7.25 -21.66
CA ARG A 253 0.79 -6.76 -22.36
C ARG A 253 0.63 -5.28 -22.70
N ASP A 254 1.72 -4.54 -22.55
CA ASP A 254 1.85 -3.12 -22.85
C ASP A 254 3.26 -2.82 -23.39
N HIS A 255 3.56 -1.55 -23.69
CA HIS A 255 4.88 -1.15 -24.17
C HIS A 255 6.00 -1.60 -23.22
N ILE A 256 5.79 -1.48 -21.91
CA ILE A 256 6.80 -1.85 -20.90
C ILE A 256 7.13 -3.33 -20.96
N SER A 257 6.13 -4.18 -21.24
CA SER A 257 6.30 -5.62 -21.44
C SER A 257 7.31 -5.96 -22.54
N CYS A 258 7.34 -5.17 -23.63
CA CYS A 258 8.35 -5.34 -24.70
C CYS A 258 9.78 -5.10 -24.21
N GLY A 259 9.96 -4.26 -23.19
CA GLY A 259 11.25 -4.07 -22.54
C GLY A 259 11.74 -5.36 -21.89
N PHE A 260 10.86 -6.03 -21.13
CA PHE A 260 11.16 -7.30 -20.48
C PHE A 260 11.40 -8.43 -21.50
N ASP A 261 10.68 -8.45 -22.62
CA ASP A 261 10.89 -9.46 -23.67
C ASP A 261 12.28 -9.36 -24.34
N ASN A 262 12.88 -8.16 -24.35
CA ASN A 262 14.17 -7.88 -25.00
C ASN A 262 15.31 -7.64 -24.01
N THR A 263 15.09 -7.90 -22.70
CA THR A 263 16.12 -7.71 -21.68
C THR A 263 17.02 -8.93 -21.56
N ASP A 264 18.32 -8.69 -21.35
CA ASP A 264 19.32 -9.72 -21.07
C ASP A 264 19.69 -9.80 -19.58
N LEU A 265 19.17 -8.89 -18.75
CA LEU A 265 19.40 -8.85 -17.31
C LEU A 265 18.32 -8.03 -16.60
N VAL A 266 17.65 -8.63 -15.62
CA VAL A 266 16.78 -7.90 -14.69
C VAL A 266 17.51 -7.61 -13.38
N ILE A 267 17.57 -6.34 -13.00
CA ILE A 267 18.09 -5.88 -11.71
C ILE A 267 16.88 -5.61 -10.81
N ALA A 268 16.52 -6.58 -9.99
CA ALA A 268 15.37 -6.52 -9.10
C ALA A 268 15.77 -5.84 -7.78
N VAL A 269 15.25 -4.64 -7.52
CA VAL A 269 15.61 -3.82 -6.35
C VAL A 269 14.41 -3.65 -5.42
N GLY A 270 14.53 -4.17 -4.20
CA GLY A 270 13.44 -4.15 -3.20
C GLY A 270 12.14 -4.74 -3.72
N TYR A 271 12.23 -5.72 -4.62
CA TYR A 271 11.10 -6.31 -5.32
C TYR A 271 10.51 -7.49 -4.54
N ASP A 272 9.20 -7.45 -4.31
CA ASP A 272 8.44 -8.56 -3.73
C ASP A 272 7.59 -9.25 -4.80
N LEU A 273 7.66 -10.57 -4.87
CA LEU A 273 6.90 -11.41 -5.80
C LEU A 273 5.38 -11.21 -5.66
N ILE A 274 4.92 -10.81 -4.47
CA ILE A 274 3.50 -10.52 -4.23
C ILE A 274 2.99 -9.34 -5.06
N GLU A 275 3.87 -8.39 -5.40
CA GLU A 275 3.48 -7.18 -6.13
C GLU A 275 3.25 -7.45 -7.62
N TYR A 276 4.02 -8.38 -8.19
CA TYR A 276 3.90 -8.81 -9.57
C TYR A 276 4.58 -10.17 -9.74
N SER A 277 3.89 -11.19 -10.25
CA SER A 277 4.48 -12.53 -10.35
C SER A 277 5.59 -12.61 -11.42
N PRO A 278 6.76 -13.22 -11.12
CA PRO A 278 7.83 -13.50 -12.07
C PRO A 278 7.40 -14.27 -13.31
N LYS A 279 6.40 -15.16 -13.19
CA LYS A 279 5.84 -15.92 -14.31
C LYS A 279 5.27 -15.04 -15.44
N ARG A 280 4.99 -13.77 -15.15
CA ARG A 280 4.44 -12.82 -16.13
C ARG A 280 5.51 -12.11 -16.97
N TRP A 281 6.75 -12.05 -16.49
CA TRP A 281 7.84 -11.34 -17.16
C TRP A 281 9.09 -12.19 -17.41
N ASN A 282 9.24 -13.34 -16.74
CA ASN A 282 10.27 -14.35 -16.98
C ASN A 282 9.68 -15.78 -16.91
N PRO A 283 8.67 -16.10 -17.74
CA PRO A 283 7.92 -17.36 -17.63
C PRO A 283 8.80 -18.61 -17.68
N ASN A 284 9.89 -18.58 -18.46
CA ASN A 284 10.79 -19.72 -18.63
C ASN A 284 11.94 -19.75 -17.61
N GLY A 285 12.10 -18.70 -16.79
CA GLY A 285 13.24 -18.61 -15.86
C GLY A 285 14.60 -18.44 -16.53
N GLU A 286 14.62 -18.00 -17.79
CA GLU A 286 15.83 -17.92 -18.62
C GLU A 286 16.56 -16.57 -18.49
N THR A 287 15.82 -15.50 -18.19
CA THR A 287 16.40 -14.17 -18.00
C THR A 287 17.20 -14.12 -16.69
N PRO A 288 18.51 -13.80 -16.72
CA PRO A 288 19.31 -13.63 -15.51
C PRO A 288 18.78 -12.52 -14.62
N ILE A 289 18.82 -12.75 -13.29
CA ILE A 289 18.32 -11.80 -12.29
C ILE A 289 19.41 -11.46 -11.28
N ILE A 290 19.55 -10.19 -10.93
CA ILE A 290 20.25 -9.75 -9.72
C ILE A 290 19.18 -9.31 -8.73
N HIS A 291 19.17 -9.93 -7.56
CA HIS A 291 18.27 -9.56 -6.47
C HIS A 291 19.01 -8.68 -5.47
N ILE A 292 18.52 -7.46 -5.25
CA ILE A 292 19.06 -6.50 -4.29
C ILE A 292 17.93 -6.16 -3.31
N ASP A 293 18.01 -6.67 -2.08
CA ASP A 293 17.00 -6.44 -1.05
C ASP A 293 17.60 -6.62 0.36
N GLN A 294 16.86 -6.26 1.40
CA GLN A 294 17.27 -6.49 2.79
C GLN A 294 17.04 -7.93 3.25
N THR A 295 16.28 -8.72 2.49
CA THR A 295 16.02 -10.14 2.73
C THR A 295 16.46 -10.98 1.54
N PRO A 296 16.80 -12.27 1.72
CA PRO A 296 17.02 -13.19 0.59
C PRO A 296 15.80 -13.28 -0.34
N ALA A 297 16.05 -13.69 -1.57
CA ALA A 297 15.01 -13.92 -2.57
C ALA A 297 14.09 -15.09 -2.18
N GLU A 298 12.83 -15.00 -2.58
CA GLU A 298 11.93 -16.17 -2.56
C GLU A 298 12.28 -17.15 -3.67
N VAL A 299 11.98 -18.43 -3.44
CA VAL A 299 12.24 -19.50 -4.41
C VAL A 299 11.05 -19.65 -5.36
N ASP A 300 11.24 -19.33 -6.64
CA ASP A 300 10.27 -19.55 -7.71
C ASP A 300 10.98 -19.94 -9.02
N SER A 301 10.36 -20.82 -9.83
CA SER A 301 10.95 -21.31 -11.08
C SER A 301 11.19 -20.21 -12.13
N SER A 302 10.48 -19.09 -12.02
CA SER A 302 10.61 -17.91 -12.88
C SER A 302 11.44 -16.80 -12.23
N TYR A 303 11.98 -17.02 -11.03
CA TYR A 303 12.82 -16.07 -10.30
C TYR A 303 14.04 -16.76 -9.71
N ILE A 304 15.05 -16.95 -10.56
CA ILE A 304 16.29 -17.66 -10.21
C ILE A 304 17.44 -16.64 -10.22
N PRO A 305 17.83 -16.07 -9.06
CA PRO A 305 18.87 -15.06 -9.01
C PRO A 305 20.23 -15.62 -9.43
N LEU A 306 20.89 -14.94 -10.37
CA LEU A 306 22.31 -15.12 -10.65
C LEU A 306 23.14 -14.66 -9.44
N ALA A 307 22.73 -13.57 -8.78
CA ALA A 307 23.35 -13.06 -7.56
C ALA A 307 22.27 -12.50 -6.61
N GLU A 308 22.45 -12.78 -5.32
CA GLU A 308 21.67 -12.18 -4.24
C GLU A 308 22.55 -11.26 -3.41
N VAL A 309 22.21 -9.97 -3.43
CA VAL A 309 22.87 -8.90 -2.70
C VAL A 309 21.96 -8.53 -1.53
N VAL A 310 22.11 -9.28 -0.44
CA VAL A 310 21.27 -9.16 0.76
C VAL A 310 21.91 -8.20 1.75
N GLY A 311 21.30 -7.03 1.92
CA GLY A 311 21.78 -5.97 2.80
C GLY A 311 21.03 -4.67 2.55
N ASP A 312 21.51 -3.57 3.13
CA ASP A 312 20.94 -2.27 2.83
C ASP A 312 21.02 -1.95 1.34
N ILE A 313 19.87 -1.57 0.77
CA ILE A 313 19.73 -1.37 -0.66
C ILE A 313 20.57 -0.19 -1.13
N SER A 314 20.58 0.94 -0.41
CA SER A 314 21.32 2.14 -0.82
C SER A 314 22.82 1.90 -0.86
N ASP A 315 23.38 1.27 0.18
CA ASP A 315 24.81 0.94 0.22
C ASP A 315 25.18 -0.09 -0.84
N SER A 316 24.33 -1.11 -1.02
CA SER A 316 24.54 -2.14 -2.04
C SER A 316 24.58 -1.53 -3.44
N LEU A 317 23.65 -0.64 -3.77
CA LEU A 317 23.64 0.09 -5.04
C LEU A 317 24.91 0.93 -5.21
N GLY A 318 25.34 1.65 -4.16
CA GLY A 318 26.56 2.45 -4.19
C GLY A 318 27.84 1.63 -4.41
N GLU A 319 27.98 0.51 -3.69
CA GLU A 319 29.14 -0.38 -3.81
C GLU A 319 29.19 -1.09 -5.18
N ILE A 320 28.04 -1.52 -5.71
CA ILE A 320 27.94 -2.08 -7.06
C ILE A 320 28.31 -1.02 -8.10
N LEU A 321 27.79 0.20 -7.95
CA LEU A 321 28.07 1.30 -8.87
C LEU A 321 29.56 1.59 -8.97
N GLY A 322 30.27 1.65 -7.83
CA GLY A 322 31.71 1.91 -7.79
C GLY A 322 32.59 0.83 -8.45
N ARG A 323 32.05 -0.37 -8.67
CA ARG A 323 32.75 -1.52 -9.27
C ARG A 323 32.31 -1.82 -10.70
N THR A 324 31.15 -1.30 -11.10
CA THR A 324 30.59 -1.53 -12.42
C THR A 324 31.39 -0.77 -13.47
N LYS A 325 31.89 -1.48 -14.48
CA LYS A 325 32.69 -0.94 -15.60
C LYS A 325 31.89 -0.96 -16.89
N ARG A 326 30.62 -0.56 -16.83
CA ARG A 326 29.73 -0.49 -18.01
C ARG A 326 30.21 0.65 -18.92
N GLN A 327 30.76 0.29 -20.08
CA GLN A 327 31.18 1.22 -21.15
C GLN A 327 30.30 1.00 -22.37
N THR A 328 29.00 1.25 -22.28
CA THR A 328 28.10 0.97 -23.41
C THR A 328 28.02 2.14 -24.37
N GLN A 329 28.31 1.87 -25.65
CA GLN A 329 28.10 2.82 -26.76
C GLN A 329 26.64 2.83 -27.25
N THR A 330 25.84 1.85 -26.85
CA THR A 330 24.44 1.65 -27.28
C THR A 330 23.49 1.75 -26.09
N GLU A 331 22.37 2.45 -26.27
CA GLU A 331 21.32 2.55 -25.26
C GLU A 331 20.53 1.24 -25.15
N PRO A 332 20.12 0.80 -23.94
CA PRO A 332 19.20 -0.32 -23.79
C PRO A 332 17.91 -0.12 -24.59
N TYR A 333 17.43 -1.18 -25.24
CA TYR A 333 16.19 -1.18 -26.04
C TYR A 333 15.02 -0.47 -25.32
N ALA A 334 14.84 -0.76 -24.03
CA ALA A 334 13.68 -0.26 -23.30
C ALA A 334 13.67 1.27 -23.11
N ILE A 335 14.81 1.97 -23.25
CA ILE A 335 14.84 3.45 -23.26
C ILE A 335 14.04 3.98 -24.46
N HIS A 336 14.08 3.31 -25.60
CA HIS A 336 13.40 3.76 -26.81
C HIS A 336 11.87 3.66 -26.72
N LEU A 337 11.36 2.79 -25.84
CA LEU A 337 9.92 2.67 -25.55
C LEU A 337 9.34 3.91 -24.88
N ARG A 338 10.19 4.78 -24.32
CA ARG A 338 9.75 5.93 -23.52
C ARG A 338 8.81 6.86 -24.30
N ASN A 339 9.09 7.08 -25.57
CA ASN A 339 8.26 7.96 -26.41
C ASN A 339 6.87 7.37 -26.65
N ASP A 340 6.78 6.05 -26.91
CA ASP A 340 5.50 5.37 -27.12
C ASP A 340 4.68 5.34 -25.83
N ILE A 341 5.33 5.07 -24.69
CA ILE A 341 4.73 5.12 -23.36
C ILE A 341 4.15 6.52 -23.07
N LEU A 342 4.89 7.59 -23.39
CA LEU A 342 4.41 8.97 -23.21
C LEU A 342 3.24 9.29 -24.15
N ALA A 343 3.32 8.88 -25.42
CA ALA A 343 2.27 9.12 -26.39
C ALA A 343 0.95 8.41 -25.99
N ASP A 344 1.03 7.17 -25.49
CA ASP A 344 -0.12 6.42 -24.98
C ASP A 344 -0.73 7.07 -23.73
N TYR A 345 0.10 7.61 -22.82
CA TYR A 345 -0.37 8.37 -21.66
C TYR A 345 -1.05 9.69 -22.03
N GLU A 346 -0.54 10.41 -23.04
CA GLU A 346 -1.08 11.70 -23.48
C GLU A 346 -2.25 11.58 -24.48
N GLU A 347 -2.53 10.38 -25.00
CA GLU A 347 -3.59 10.10 -26.00
C GLU A 347 -4.93 10.73 -25.61
N HIS A 348 -5.30 10.64 -24.34
CA HIS A 348 -6.57 11.13 -23.81
C HIS A 348 -6.48 12.50 -23.13
N ALA A 349 -5.35 13.19 -23.16
CA ALA A 349 -5.15 14.45 -22.41
C ALA A 349 -6.19 15.54 -22.76
N LYS A 350 -6.68 15.54 -24.01
CA LYS A 350 -7.64 16.52 -24.55
C LYS A 350 -9.03 15.92 -24.79
N ASP A 351 -9.32 14.72 -24.29
CA ASP A 351 -10.62 14.07 -24.43
C ASP A 351 -11.69 14.83 -23.64
N ASP A 352 -12.85 15.06 -24.26
CA ASP A 352 -14.01 15.76 -23.69
C ASP A 352 -15.26 14.87 -23.61
N GLY A 353 -15.13 13.58 -23.95
CA GLY A 353 -16.23 12.61 -23.96
C GLY A 353 -16.76 12.33 -22.55
N PHE A 354 -18.08 12.11 -22.44
CA PHE A 354 -18.78 11.85 -21.18
C PHE A 354 -19.70 10.62 -21.30
N PRO A 355 -19.83 9.74 -20.27
CA PRO A 355 -19.09 9.70 -18.99
C PRO A 355 -17.58 9.73 -19.15
N ILE A 356 -16.85 10.19 -18.12
CA ILE A 356 -15.41 10.47 -18.26
C ILE A 356 -14.65 9.16 -18.45
N LYS A 357 -13.73 9.12 -19.41
CA LYS A 357 -12.81 7.98 -19.55
C LYS A 357 -11.82 7.94 -18.38
N PRO A 358 -11.51 6.76 -17.82
CA PRO A 358 -10.59 6.66 -16.68
C PRO A 358 -9.21 7.26 -16.97
N GLN A 359 -8.70 7.12 -18.20
CA GLN A 359 -7.43 7.74 -18.62
C GLN A 359 -7.45 9.26 -18.47
N LYS A 360 -8.51 9.92 -18.97
CA LYS A 360 -8.67 11.38 -18.91
C LYS A 360 -8.81 11.88 -17.49
N LEU A 361 -9.65 11.24 -16.67
CA LEU A 361 -9.84 11.61 -15.26
C LEU A 361 -8.52 11.56 -14.51
N ILE A 362 -7.76 10.47 -14.66
CA ILE A 362 -6.50 10.26 -13.95
C ILE A 362 -5.41 11.21 -14.44
N TYR A 363 -5.33 11.45 -15.75
CA TYR A 363 -4.45 12.45 -16.33
C TYR A 363 -4.69 13.83 -15.68
N ASP A 364 -5.95 14.27 -15.63
CA ASP A 364 -6.34 15.55 -15.03
C ASP A 364 -6.10 15.60 -13.53
N LEU A 365 -6.40 14.52 -12.80
CA LEU A 365 -6.07 14.38 -11.38
C LEU A 365 -4.57 14.60 -11.18
N ARG A 366 -3.72 13.97 -11.98
CA ARG A 366 -2.27 14.17 -11.87
C ARG A 366 -1.86 15.60 -12.16
N GLN A 367 -2.48 16.29 -13.13
CA GLN A 367 -2.16 17.70 -13.42
C GLN A 367 -2.55 18.66 -12.26
N VAL A 368 -3.54 18.29 -11.44
CA VAL A 368 -4.00 19.13 -10.31
C VAL A 368 -3.20 18.88 -9.03
N MET A 369 -2.73 17.65 -8.81
CA MET A 369 -1.96 17.27 -7.62
C MET A 369 -0.52 17.82 -7.68
N GLY A 370 -0.01 18.33 -6.57
CA GLY A 370 1.40 18.69 -6.43
C GLY A 370 2.29 17.45 -6.29
N ASP A 371 3.61 17.65 -6.37
CA ASP A 371 4.58 16.55 -6.36
C ASP A 371 4.65 15.77 -5.05
N GLU A 372 4.30 16.43 -3.94
CA GLU A 372 4.28 15.85 -2.59
C GLU A 372 2.87 15.49 -2.11
N ASP A 373 1.83 15.86 -2.87
CA ASP A 373 0.44 15.54 -2.52
C ASP A 373 0.20 14.03 -2.66
N ILE A 374 -0.74 13.48 -1.89
CA ILE A 374 -0.91 12.04 -1.74
C ILE A 374 -2.20 11.59 -2.40
N VAL A 375 -2.12 10.56 -3.23
CA VAL A 375 -3.27 9.81 -3.74
C VAL A 375 -3.27 8.41 -3.17
N ILE A 376 -4.42 7.97 -2.69
CA ILE A 376 -4.63 6.61 -2.20
C ILE A 376 -5.69 5.96 -3.07
N SER A 377 -5.30 4.92 -3.80
CA SER A 377 -6.22 4.14 -4.62
C SER A 377 -6.82 3.02 -3.78
N ASP A 378 -8.14 2.89 -3.87
CA ASP A 378 -8.87 1.71 -3.44
C ASP A 378 -8.65 0.56 -4.44
N VAL A 379 -9.45 -0.50 -4.33
CA VAL A 379 -9.33 -1.71 -5.16
C VAL A 379 -10.57 -1.87 -6.04
N GLY A 380 -10.35 -2.06 -7.34
CA GLY A 380 -11.39 -2.22 -8.34
C GLY A 380 -10.84 -2.00 -9.74
N ALA A 381 -11.71 -1.70 -10.72
CA ALA A 381 -11.24 -1.40 -12.08
C ALA A 381 -10.41 -0.10 -12.07
N HIS A 382 -10.85 0.92 -11.33
CA HIS A 382 -10.10 2.16 -11.11
C HIS A 382 -8.67 1.90 -10.62
N LYS A 383 -8.41 0.91 -9.75
CA LYS A 383 -7.06 0.53 -9.32
C LYS A 383 -6.14 0.23 -10.50
N MET A 384 -6.62 -0.54 -11.48
CA MET A 384 -5.81 -0.90 -12.65
C MET A 384 -5.47 0.33 -13.49
N TRP A 385 -6.42 1.26 -13.64
CA TRP A 385 -6.21 2.52 -14.32
C TRP A 385 -5.29 3.46 -13.56
N MET A 386 -5.46 3.58 -12.24
CA MET A 386 -4.59 4.34 -11.34
C MET A 386 -3.17 3.79 -11.40
N ALA A 387 -3.03 2.47 -11.36
CA ALA A 387 -1.74 1.81 -11.46
C ALA A 387 -1.05 2.06 -12.80
N ARG A 388 -1.82 2.15 -13.90
CA ARG A 388 -1.28 2.41 -15.25
C ARG A 388 -0.98 3.89 -15.52
N HIS A 389 -1.84 4.82 -15.09
CA HIS A 389 -1.82 6.23 -15.54
C HIS A 389 -1.50 7.25 -14.43
N TYR A 390 -1.65 6.91 -13.15
CA TYR A 390 -1.25 7.85 -12.08
C TYR A 390 0.21 7.62 -11.73
N HIS A 391 1.05 8.62 -12.01
CA HIS A 391 2.49 8.51 -11.80
C HIS A 391 2.99 9.49 -10.74
N GLY A 392 3.63 8.95 -9.69
CA GLY A 392 4.21 9.73 -8.60
C GLY A 392 5.53 10.39 -8.99
N ASN A 393 5.78 11.57 -8.43
CA ASN A 393 7.07 12.26 -8.56
C ASN A 393 8.02 11.93 -7.41
N SER A 394 7.46 11.68 -6.22
CA SER A 394 8.16 11.34 -4.99
C SER A 394 7.63 10.03 -4.40
N PRO A 395 8.43 9.29 -3.61
CA PRO A 395 7.97 8.09 -2.91
C PRO A 395 6.80 8.39 -1.97
N ASN A 396 5.96 7.40 -1.66
CA ASN A 396 4.83 7.53 -0.72
C ASN A 396 3.77 8.59 -1.10
N THR A 397 3.70 9.00 -2.38
CA THR A 397 2.67 9.92 -2.90
C THR A 397 1.55 9.22 -3.68
N CYS A 398 1.73 7.94 -4.02
CA CYS A 398 0.69 7.09 -4.59
C CYS A 398 0.66 5.75 -3.83
N ILE A 399 -0.38 5.55 -3.02
CA ILE A 399 -0.55 4.34 -2.20
C ILE A 399 -1.59 3.47 -2.87
N ILE A 400 -1.25 2.21 -3.15
CA ILE A 400 -2.13 1.23 -3.77
C ILE A 400 -2.01 -0.07 -2.97
N SER A 401 -3.13 -0.61 -2.48
CA SER A 401 -3.14 -1.97 -1.93
C SER A 401 -2.97 -2.99 -3.05
N ASN A 402 -1.93 -3.82 -2.99
CA ASN A 402 -1.58 -4.72 -4.10
C ASN A 402 -1.16 -6.13 -3.72
N GLY A 403 -0.71 -6.38 -2.49
CA GLY A 403 -0.42 -7.72 -2.00
C GLY A 403 -1.69 -8.48 -1.65
N PHE A 404 -2.55 -7.90 -0.82
CA PHE A 404 -3.87 -8.48 -0.51
C PHE A 404 -4.99 -7.93 -1.39
N ALA A 405 -4.88 -6.65 -1.79
CA ALA A 405 -5.87 -5.94 -2.58
C ALA A 405 -7.26 -5.93 -1.90
N ALA A 406 -7.33 -5.52 -0.63
CA ALA A 406 -8.61 -5.33 0.06
C ALA A 406 -9.32 -4.03 -0.38
N MET A 407 -10.61 -4.15 -0.68
CA MET A 407 -11.48 -3.02 -0.97
C MET A 407 -11.80 -2.22 0.30
N GLY A 408 -11.97 -0.91 0.16
CA GLY A 408 -12.37 0.02 1.22
C GLY A 408 -11.20 0.66 1.98
N ILE A 409 -9.95 0.51 1.54
CA ILE A 409 -8.77 1.06 2.20
C ILE A 409 -8.61 2.58 2.00
N ALA A 410 -9.12 3.17 0.92
CA ALA A 410 -8.71 4.52 0.52
C ALA A 410 -9.20 5.63 1.46
N ILE A 411 -10.44 5.56 1.93
CA ILE A 411 -11.01 6.56 2.86
C ILE A 411 -10.31 6.50 4.23
N PRO A 412 -10.21 5.33 4.90
CA PRO A 412 -9.44 5.23 6.13
C PRO A 412 -7.96 5.62 5.93
N GLY A 413 -7.35 5.19 4.83
CA GLY A 413 -5.99 5.57 4.48
C GLY A 413 -5.78 7.07 4.37
N ALA A 414 -6.76 7.81 3.81
CA ALA A 414 -6.66 9.25 3.64
C ALA A 414 -6.71 10.00 4.98
N ILE A 415 -7.45 9.47 5.95
CA ILE A 415 -7.44 9.96 7.34
C ILE A 415 -6.03 9.82 7.93
N ALA A 416 -5.43 8.63 7.82
CA ALA A 416 -4.07 8.40 8.29
C ALA A 416 -3.05 9.31 7.59
N ALA A 417 -3.16 9.48 6.26
CA ALA A 417 -2.28 10.37 5.51
C ALA A 417 -2.38 11.84 5.96
N LYS A 418 -3.58 12.33 6.28
CA LYS A 418 -3.77 13.68 6.84
C LYS A 418 -3.24 13.83 8.26
N LEU A 419 -3.30 12.77 9.08
CA LEU A 419 -2.68 12.79 10.41
C LEU A 419 -1.15 12.85 10.32
N VAL A 420 -0.54 12.10 9.39
CA VAL A 420 0.92 12.11 9.16
C VAL A 420 1.38 13.41 8.48
N HIS A 421 0.58 13.92 7.55
CA HIS A 421 0.90 15.08 6.72
C HIS A 421 -0.27 16.08 6.63
N PRO A 422 -0.47 16.92 7.68
CA PRO A 422 -1.63 17.81 7.77
C PRO A 422 -1.66 18.90 6.68
N ASP A 423 -0.51 19.28 6.13
CA ASP A 423 -0.41 20.37 5.14
C ASP A 423 -0.50 19.89 3.68
N ARG A 424 -0.37 18.58 3.44
CA ARG A 424 -0.44 18.01 2.08
C ARG A 424 -1.88 17.84 1.65
N LYS A 425 -2.16 18.00 0.36
CA LYS A 425 -3.45 17.59 -0.20
C LYS A 425 -3.48 16.07 -0.27
N VAL A 426 -4.65 15.52 0.03
CA VAL A 426 -4.88 14.07 -0.02
C VAL A 426 -6.14 13.81 -0.83
N VAL A 427 -6.05 12.85 -1.75
CA VAL A 427 -7.18 12.36 -2.53
C VAL A 427 -7.33 10.85 -2.36
N ALA A 428 -8.46 10.41 -1.84
CA ALA A 428 -8.89 9.02 -1.88
C ALA A 428 -9.59 8.75 -3.22
N VAL A 429 -9.11 7.80 -4.00
CA VAL A 429 -9.74 7.37 -5.25
C VAL A 429 -10.40 6.01 -5.03
N THR A 430 -11.71 5.94 -5.22
CA THR A 430 -12.52 4.75 -4.93
C THR A 430 -13.38 4.39 -6.14
N GLY A 431 -13.81 3.14 -6.23
CA GLY A 431 -15.02 2.78 -6.98
C GLY A 431 -16.24 2.89 -6.05
N ASP A 432 -17.44 2.95 -6.61
CA ASP A 432 -18.69 3.03 -5.85
C ASP A 432 -18.89 1.86 -4.85
N GLY A 433 -18.55 0.64 -5.22
CA GLY A 433 -18.60 -0.53 -4.35
C GLY A 433 -17.64 -0.43 -3.16
N GLY A 434 -16.38 -0.05 -3.42
CA GLY A 434 -15.36 0.13 -2.38
C GLY A 434 -15.67 1.32 -1.45
N PHE A 435 -16.20 2.41 -2.02
CA PHE A 435 -16.69 3.57 -1.27
C PHE A 435 -17.72 3.15 -0.21
N MET A 436 -18.69 2.32 -0.59
CA MET A 436 -19.74 1.85 0.32
C MET A 436 -19.27 0.90 1.42
N MET A 437 -18.04 0.36 1.36
CA MET A 437 -17.49 -0.49 2.43
C MET A 437 -16.99 0.30 3.65
N ASN A 438 -16.45 1.51 3.43
CA ASN A 438 -15.88 2.33 4.51
C ASN A 438 -16.27 3.83 4.47
N SER A 439 -17.31 4.21 3.72
CA SER A 439 -17.80 5.60 3.68
C SER A 439 -18.20 6.16 5.05
N GLN A 440 -18.56 5.31 6.02
CA GLN A 440 -18.84 5.71 7.40
C GLN A 440 -17.65 6.41 8.07
N GLU A 441 -16.41 6.13 7.66
CA GLU A 441 -15.23 6.79 8.22
C GLU A 441 -15.07 8.25 7.76
N LEU A 442 -15.85 8.71 6.78
CA LEU A 442 -15.91 10.15 6.47
C LEU A 442 -16.47 10.96 7.64
N GLU A 443 -17.32 10.38 8.49
CA GLU A 443 -17.70 11.01 9.76
C GLU A 443 -16.51 11.09 10.71
N THR A 444 -15.70 10.03 10.82
CA THR A 444 -14.46 10.06 11.59
C THR A 444 -13.55 11.18 11.10
N ALA A 445 -13.36 11.31 9.79
CA ALA A 445 -12.55 12.36 9.17
C ALA A 445 -13.03 13.77 9.54
N LEU A 446 -14.34 14.00 9.48
CA LEU A 446 -14.94 15.29 9.87
C LEU A 446 -14.71 15.56 11.37
N ARG A 447 -14.99 14.58 12.22
CA ARG A 447 -14.92 14.72 13.68
C ARG A 447 -13.51 15.02 14.17
N ILE A 448 -12.49 14.43 13.56
CA ILE A 448 -11.09 14.65 13.96
C ILE A 448 -10.38 15.74 13.12
N GLY A 449 -11.08 16.37 12.18
CA GLY A 449 -10.56 17.52 11.43
C GLY A 449 -9.50 17.16 10.38
N THR A 450 -9.67 16.06 9.65
CA THR A 450 -8.78 15.65 8.55
C THR A 450 -9.46 15.87 7.19
N PRO A 451 -9.42 17.08 6.61
CA PRO A 451 -10.04 17.34 5.31
C PRO A 451 -9.23 16.70 4.18
N PHE A 452 -9.92 15.94 3.33
CA PHE A 452 -9.41 15.37 2.08
C PHE A 452 -10.56 15.23 1.06
N VAL A 453 -10.23 14.94 -0.19
CA VAL A 453 -11.22 14.71 -1.25
C VAL A 453 -11.33 13.22 -1.55
N THR A 454 -12.55 12.70 -1.63
CA THR A 454 -12.83 11.36 -2.16
C THR A 454 -13.40 11.49 -3.56
N ILE A 455 -12.78 10.82 -4.54
CA ILE A 455 -13.30 10.70 -5.91
C ILE A 455 -13.87 9.30 -6.06
N ILE A 456 -15.13 9.22 -6.47
CA ILE A 456 -15.83 7.96 -6.74
C ILE A 456 -15.87 7.78 -8.25
N PHE A 457 -15.22 6.73 -8.74
CA PHE A 457 -15.40 6.19 -10.08
C PHE A 457 -16.70 5.39 -10.07
N ASN A 458 -17.77 5.99 -10.57
CA ASN A 458 -19.13 5.46 -10.50
C ASN A 458 -19.52 4.78 -11.82
N ASP A 459 -19.62 3.46 -11.80
CA ASP A 459 -20.09 2.60 -12.90
C ASP A 459 -21.33 1.77 -12.53
N GLY A 460 -21.81 1.85 -11.28
CA GLY A 460 -22.97 1.08 -10.80
C GLY A 460 -22.66 -0.40 -10.60
N GLY A 461 -21.40 -0.78 -10.33
CA GLY A 461 -21.03 -2.18 -10.29
C GLY A 461 -19.63 -2.52 -9.81
N TYR A 462 -19.35 -3.82 -9.71
CA TYR A 462 -18.01 -4.36 -9.49
C TYR A 462 -17.25 -4.48 -10.81
N GLY A 463 -16.89 -3.35 -11.42
CA GLY A 463 -16.38 -3.27 -12.80
C GLY A 463 -15.14 -4.13 -13.11
N LEU A 464 -14.26 -4.43 -12.13
CA LEU A 464 -13.12 -5.33 -12.36
C LEU A 464 -13.57 -6.79 -12.53
N ILE A 465 -14.57 -7.22 -11.76
CA ILE A 465 -15.12 -8.58 -11.85
C ILE A 465 -15.94 -8.71 -13.13
N GLU A 466 -16.73 -7.69 -13.47
CA GLU A 466 -17.42 -7.62 -14.76
C GLU A 466 -16.44 -7.79 -15.92
N TRP A 467 -15.35 -7.00 -15.93
CA TRP A 467 -14.33 -7.06 -16.97
C TRP A 467 -13.72 -8.45 -17.10
N LYS A 468 -13.39 -9.11 -15.97
CA LYS A 468 -12.86 -10.48 -15.97
C LYS A 468 -13.87 -11.51 -16.46
N GLN A 469 -15.13 -11.41 -16.03
CA GLN A 469 -16.19 -12.32 -16.47
C GLN A 469 -16.41 -12.20 -17.98
N PHE A 470 -16.47 -10.98 -18.53
CA PHE A 470 -16.57 -10.79 -19.98
C PHE A 470 -15.38 -11.38 -20.74
N ASN A 471 -14.14 -11.14 -20.28
CA ASN A 471 -12.95 -11.69 -20.94
C ASN A 471 -12.91 -13.22 -20.93
N GLN A 472 -13.48 -13.87 -19.91
CA GLN A 472 -13.44 -15.33 -19.76
C GLN A 472 -14.67 -16.03 -20.35
N PHE A 473 -15.84 -15.44 -20.23
CA PHE A 473 -17.13 -16.07 -20.51
C PHE A 473 -17.98 -15.33 -21.56
N GLY A 474 -17.61 -14.10 -21.93
CA GLY A 474 -18.38 -13.27 -22.87
C GLY A 474 -19.62 -12.60 -22.27
N GLU A 475 -19.90 -12.81 -20.99
CA GLU A 475 -21.02 -12.22 -20.24
C GLU A 475 -20.65 -11.97 -18.77
N SER A 476 -21.44 -11.17 -18.06
CA SER A 476 -21.27 -10.85 -16.63
C SER A 476 -22.49 -11.25 -15.78
N SER A 477 -22.28 -11.44 -14.48
CA SER A 477 -23.33 -11.88 -13.53
C SER A 477 -23.02 -11.45 -12.10
N PHE A 478 -24.06 -10.99 -11.37
CA PHE A 478 -24.01 -10.58 -9.95
C PHE A 478 -23.03 -9.43 -9.63
N VAL A 479 -22.75 -8.57 -10.61
CA VAL A 479 -21.80 -7.46 -10.46
C VAL A 479 -22.45 -6.09 -10.46
N HIS A 480 -23.73 -5.97 -10.85
CA HIS A 480 -24.44 -4.69 -10.93
C HIS A 480 -25.28 -4.43 -9.68
N PHE A 481 -25.34 -3.18 -9.26
CA PHE A 481 -26.14 -2.72 -8.14
C PHE A 481 -26.60 -1.27 -8.35
N THR A 482 -27.47 -0.77 -7.47
CA THR A 482 -27.87 0.63 -7.46
C THR A 482 -27.20 1.37 -6.32
N ASN A 483 -26.81 2.61 -6.57
CA ASN A 483 -26.14 3.46 -5.59
C ASN A 483 -27.12 4.46 -4.94
N PRO A 484 -26.88 4.87 -3.68
CA PRO A 484 -27.51 6.07 -3.15
C PRO A 484 -27.03 7.32 -3.90
N ASP A 485 -27.70 8.46 -3.69
CA ASP A 485 -27.19 9.74 -4.15
C ASP A 485 -25.98 10.15 -3.29
N PHE A 486 -24.76 9.90 -3.80
CA PHE A 486 -23.52 10.13 -3.05
C PHE A 486 -23.31 11.59 -2.65
N VAL A 487 -23.82 12.55 -3.42
CA VAL A 487 -23.80 13.97 -3.06
C VAL A 487 -24.60 14.19 -1.77
N LYS A 488 -25.85 13.73 -1.76
CA LYS A 488 -26.72 13.86 -0.58
C LYS A 488 -26.22 13.05 0.61
N LEU A 489 -25.62 11.89 0.37
CA LEU A 489 -25.00 11.08 1.41
C LEU A 489 -23.87 11.86 2.10
N ALA A 490 -22.98 12.49 1.33
CA ALA A 490 -21.92 13.34 1.87
C ALA A 490 -22.50 14.53 2.66
N GLU A 491 -23.48 15.23 2.09
CA GLU A 491 -24.16 16.35 2.76
C GLU A 491 -24.84 15.93 4.07
N SER A 492 -25.43 14.72 4.13
CA SER A 492 -26.07 14.19 5.34
C SER A 492 -25.10 13.98 6.50
N MET A 493 -23.81 13.81 6.22
CA MET A 493 -22.74 13.70 7.20
C MET A 493 -22.13 15.06 7.57
N GLY A 494 -22.54 16.16 6.93
CA GLY A 494 -21.96 17.50 7.10
C GLY A 494 -20.75 17.79 6.19
N LEU A 495 -20.53 16.98 5.15
CA LEU A 495 -19.44 17.09 4.19
C LEU A 495 -19.86 17.92 2.97
N LYS A 496 -18.94 18.11 2.02
CA LYS A 496 -19.27 18.68 0.71
C LYS A 496 -19.44 17.57 -0.33
N GLY A 497 -20.59 17.54 -1.00
CA GLY A 497 -20.84 16.66 -2.14
C GLY A 497 -20.75 17.43 -3.46
N TYR A 498 -20.14 16.82 -4.46
CA TYR A 498 -20.09 17.32 -5.84
C TYR A 498 -20.45 16.19 -6.80
N ARG A 499 -21.10 16.52 -7.91
CA ARG A 499 -21.29 15.61 -9.04
C ARG A 499 -20.70 16.23 -10.29
N VAL A 500 -20.00 15.42 -11.07
CA VAL A 500 -19.44 15.84 -12.35
C VAL A 500 -20.43 15.52 -13.46
N GLU A 501 -20.88 16.55 -14.18
CA GLU A 501 -21.89 16.45 -15.25
C GLU A 501 -21.26 16.52 -16.65
N SER A 502 -19.99 16.93 -16.75
CA SER A 502 -19.19 16.90 -17.97
C SER A 502 -17.70 16.75 -17.68
N THR A 503 -16.93 16.26 -18.64
CA THR A 503 -15.47 16.11 -18.48
C THR A 503 -14.76 17.43 -18.20
N LEU A 504 -15.26 18.54 -18.77
CA LEU A 504 -14.69 19.88 -18.55
C LEU A 504 -14.91 20.39 -17.13
N ASP A 505 -15.93 19.91 -16.42
CA ASP A 505 -16.25 20.32 -15.05
C ASP A 505 -15.37 19.64 -14.00
N PHE A 506 -14.68 18.55 -14.35
CA PHE A 506 -13.91 17.75 -13.39
C PHE A 506 -12.79 18.57 -12.73
N VAL A 507 -11.91 19.22 -13.51
CA VAL A 507 -10.78 19.99 -12.97
C VAL A 507 -11.23 21.17 -12.09
N PRO A 508 -12.19 22.02 -12.52
CA PRO A 508 -12.77 23.05 -11.65
C PRO A 508 -13.35 22.47 -10.35
N THR A 509 -14.11 21.37 -10.44
CA THR A 509 -14.73 20.71 -9.29
C THR A 509 -13.69 20.18 -8.31
N LEU A 510 -12.66 19.48 -8.81
CA LEU A 510 -11.58 18.95 -7.99
C LEU A 510 -10.83 20.08 -7.25
N LYS A 511 -10.52 21.19 -7.92
CA LYS A 511 -9.88 22.35 -7.29
C LYS A 511 -10.76 22.96 -6.20
N ALA A 512 -12.07 23.08 -6.45
CA ALA A 512 -13.02 23.60 -5.47
C ALA A 512 -13.17 22.68 -4.25
N ALA A 513 -13.19 21.36 -4.46
CA ALA A 513 -13.24 20.35 -3.41
C ALA A 513 -11.96 20.35 -2.55
N LEU A 514 -10.78 20.44 -3.18
CA LEU A 514 -9.47 20.50 -2.49
C LEU A 514 -9.30 21.78 -1.64
N ALA A 515 -10.07 22.82 -1.92
CA ALA A 515 -10.06 24.06 -1.15
C ALA A 515 -11.01 24.03 0.07
N GLN A 516 -11.79 22.96 0.25
CA GLN A 516 -12.71 22.84 1.38
C GLN A 516 -11.94 22.53 2.67
N THR A 517 -12.48 23.04 3.79
CA THR A 517 -11.93 22.80 5.14
C THR A 517 -12.55 21.58 5.84
N VAL A 518 -13.52 20.93 5.18
CA VAL A 518 -14.15 19.67 5.59
C VAL A 518 -13.92 18.63 4.49
N PRO A 519 -14.06 17.33 4.77
CA PRO A 519 -13.95 16.33 3.72
C PRO A 519 -14.98 16.57 2.61
N ALA A 520 -14.60 16.20 1.38
CA ALA A 520 -15.44 16.36 0.20
C ALA A 520 -15.54 15.04 -0.57
N VAL A 521 -16.68 14.82 -1.22
CA VAL A 521 -16.95 13.66 -2.09
C VAL A 521 -17.30 14.17 -3.48
N ILE A 522 -16.65 13.62 -4.50
CA ILE A 522 -16.92 13.90 -5.91
C ILE A 522 -17.41 12.59 -6.55
N ASP A 523 -18.66 12.60 -6.99
CA ASP A 523 -19.30 11.53 -7.77
C ASP A 523 -18.99 11.73 -9.26
N CYS A 524 -18.19 10.84 -9.85
CA CYS A 524 -17.76 10.90 -11.24
C CYS A 524 -18.29 9.69 -12.02
N PRO A 525 -19.24 9.87 -12.94
CA PRO A 525 -19.62 8.82 -13.89
C PRO A 525 -18.44 8.44 -14.80
N ILE A 526 -18.17 7.14 -14.94
CA ILE A 526 -17.03 6.62 -15.71
C ILE A 526 -17.44 5.79 -16.92
N ASP A 527 -16.75 5.99 -18.04
CA ASP A 527 -16.86 5.12 -19.22
C ASP A 527 -15.92 3.91 -19.12
N TYR A 528 -16.40 2.82 -18.54
CA TYR A 528 -15.64 1.57 -18.46
C TYR A 528 -15.70 0.67 -19.69
N ARG A 529 -16.28 1.12 -20.82
CA ARG A 529 -16.04 0.45 -22.11
C ARG A 529 -14.55 0.43 -22.47
N GLU A 530 -13.78 1.35 -21.90
CA GLU A 530 -12.31 1.39 -21.98
C GLU A 530 -11.63 0.12 -21.43
N ASN A 531 -12.25 -0.60 -20.47
CA ASN A 531 -11.70 -1.85 -19.94
C ASN A 531 -11.56 -2.92 -21.05
N LEU A 532 -12.62 -3.11 -21.83
CA LEU A 532 -12.64 -4.07 -22.94
C LEU A 532 -11.74 -3.60 -24.09
N ARG A 533 -11.76 -2.30 -24.41
CA ARG A 533 -10.87 -1.71 -25.43
C ARG A 533 -9.39 -1.92 -25.08
N PHE A 534 -9.03 -1.77 -23.81
CA PHE A 534 -7.66 -2.03 -23.35
C PHE A 534 -7.27 -3.50 -23.53
N SER A 535 -8.17 -4.45 -23.23
CA SER A 535 -7.88 -5.87 -23.46
C SER A 535 -7.66 -6.21 -24.93
N GLN A 536 -8.43 -5.59 -25.82
CA GLN A 536 -8.26 -5.73 -27.27
C GLN A 536 -6.93 -5.14 -27.73
N LYS A 537 -6.64 -3.89 -27.37
CA LYS A 537 -5.37 -3.20 -27.69
C LYS A 537 -4.15 -3.97 -27.19
N ALA A 538 -4.22 -4.53 -25.98
CA ALA A 538 -3.15 -5.32 -25.38
C ALA A 538 -2.91 -6.66 -26.09
N GLY A 539 -3.97 -7.29 -26.62
CA GLY A 539 -3.86 -8.52 -27.40
C GLY A 539 -3.19 -8.33 -28.76
N ASP A 540 -3.39 -7.15 -29.37
CA ASP A 540 -2.86 -6.81 -30.70
C ASP A 540 -1.44 -6.20 -30.66
N LEU A 541 -0.89 -5.94 -29.47
CA LEU A 541 0.39 -5.25 -29.33
C LEU A 541 1.58 -6.13 -29.78
N THR A 542 2.19 -5.74 -30.90
CA THR A 542 3.45 -6.32 -31.39
C THR A 542 4.64 -5.45 -31.00
N CYS A 543 5.66 -6.05 -30.37
CA CYS A 543 6.90 -5.34 -30.08
C CYS A 543 7.68 -5.11 -31.39
N THR A 544 7.87 -3.85 -31.77
CA THR A 544 8.74 -3.49 -32.90
C THR A 544 10.18 -3.79 -32.49
N ILE A 545 10.82 -4.71 -33.21
CA ILE A 545 12.22 -5.13 -32.97
C ILE A 545 13.17 -4.17 -33.66
#